data_AF-A0A512JGJ5-F1
#
_entry.id   AF-A0A512JGJ5-F1
#
_cell.length_a   1.000
_cell.length_b   1.000
_cell.length_c   1.000
_cell.angle_alpha   90.00
_cell.angle_beta   90.00
_cell.angle_gamma   90.00
#
_symmetry.space_group_name_H-M   'P 1'
#
loop_
_entity.id
_entity.type
_entity.pdbx_description
1 polymer ?
#
loop_
_entity_poly.entity_id
_entity_poly.type
_entity_poly.pdbx_seq_one_letter_code
_entity_poly.pdbx_strand_id
1 'polypeptide(L)'
;MGNLIPAFLKPESASVQAAKVDMIFTGLTLISAGIVALVIGLVVTFAIRFRRGSRANRGELPSLVSSEFEIGWTAATLFVFLFIFWWATSIEIGAYSAPKDAMEVHVVAKQWMWKTQSASGAREINELHVPVGAPVRLILTSQDVIHSFYIPAFRLKRDALPYQQTETWFQATKTGSFHLLCTEFCGTDHSRMLGRVIVMEPQDYARWLSAQPERDGLAELGERLFTARGCSGCHDAGSKVHAPSLAGIWGQAVPLEGNRTATVDEAYLRDSILQPKRDVVVGYEPIMPSYEGLLTDGEIQSLVAYIRLGTDKLDLIQSLSLEPSQNICAPGQSSASPRSPAMVPGAPAQTPRP
;
A
#
# COMPACT_ATOMS: atom_id res chain seq x y z
N MET A 1 2.55 20.73 -21.76
CA MET A 1 3.87 21.34 -21.49
C MET A 1 4.91 20.28 -21.80
N GLY A 2 5.72 20.48 -22.84
CA GLY A 2 6.65 19.47 -23.34
C GLY A 2 7.75 19.12 -22.33
N ASN A 3 8.14 17.85 -22.29
CA ASN A 3 9.19 17.33 -21.41
C ASN A 3 10.52 18.05 -21.66
N LEU A 4 10.87 19.00 -20.79
CA LEU A 4 12.14 19.73 -20.80
C LEU A 4 13.35 18.84 -20.42
N ILE A 5 13.11 17.62 -19.93
CA ILE A 5 14.15 16.66 -19.53
C ILE A 5 14.06 15.42 -20.43
N PRO A 6 15.17 15.00 -21.08
CA PRO A 6 15.23 13.79 -21.90
C PRO A 6 14.69 12.54 -21.19
N ALA A 7 13.93 11.73 -21.92
CA ALA A 7 13.31 10.50 -21.39
C ALA A 7 14.33 9.47 -20.84
N PHE A 8 15.60 9.51 -21.25
CA PHE A 8 16.63 8.63 -20.69
C PHE A 8 17.04 8.99 -19.26
N LEU A 9 16.81 10.23 -18.82
CA LEU A 9 17.19 10.71 -17.48
C LEU A 9 16.11 10.42 -16.42
N LYS A 10 14.92 9.98 -16.83
CA LYS A 10 13.81 9.73 -15.91
C LYS A 10 13.18 8.38 -16.21
N PRO A 11 13.00 7.51 -15.19
CA PRO A 11 12.16 6.33 -15.36
C PRO A 11 10.76 6.77 -15.76
N GLU A 12 10.05 5.94 -16.51
CA GLU A 12 8.71 6.29 -16.97
C GLU A 12 7.79 6.67 -15.80
N SER A 13 6.86 7.58 -16.07
CA SER A 13 5.83 7.97 -15.10
C SER A 13 4.58 7.11 -15.32
N ALA A 14 4.26 6.27 -14.34
CA ALA A 14 3.20 5.26 -14.43
C ALA A 14 2.26 5.22 -13.21
N SER A 15 2.28 6.26 -12.36
CA SER A 15 1.31 6.46 -11.28
C SER A 15 0.86 7.92 -11.18
N VAL A 16 -0.24 8.17 -10.46
CA VAL A 16 -0.70 9.54 -10.18
C VAL A 16 0.30 10.32 -9.30
N GLN A 17 1.03 9.64 -8.43
CA GLN A 17 2.08 10.22 -7.60
C GLN A 17 3.31 10.60 -8.44
N ALA A 18 3.70 9.75 -9.39
CA ALA A 18 4.91 9.95 -10.20
C ALA A 18 4.88 11.28 -10.96
N ALA A 19 3.74 11.65 -11.55
CA ALA A 19 3.60 12.91 -12.29
C ALA A 19 3.80 14.14 -11.39
N LYS A 20 3.29 14.11 -10.16
CA LYS A 20 3.43 15.19 -9.18
C LYS A 20 4.88 15.34 -8.72
N VAL A 21 5.52 14.22 -8.38
CA VAL A 21 6.94 14.19 -7.98
C VAL A 21 7.84 14.66 -9.13
N ASP A 22 7.58 14.21 -10.36
CA ASP A 22 8.36 14.61 -11.53
C ASP A 22 8.27 16.12 -11.81
N MET A 23 7.13 16.75 -11.53
CA MET A 23 6.95 18.21 -11.65
C MET A 23 7.83 18.96 -10.64
N ILE A 24 7.77 18.57 -9.36
CA ILE A 24 8.62 19.17 -8.30
C ILE A 24 10.09 18.98 -8.65
N PHE A 25 10.49 17.75 -8.99
CA PHE A 25 11.87 17.44 -9.34
C PHE A 25 12.37 18.27 -10.54
N THR A 26 11.54 18.44 -11.58
CA THR A 26 11.90 19.29 -12.73
C THR A 26 12.05 20.74 -12.33
N GLY A 27 11.10 21.28 -11.57
CA GLY A 27 11.15 22.67 -11.10
C GLY A 27 12.40 22.95 -10.28
N LEU A 28 12.70 22.09 -9.30
CA LEU A 28 13.91 22.20 -8.48
C LEU A 28 15.18 22.07 -9.32
N THR A 29 15.24 21.11 -10.25
CA THR A 29 16.40 20.93 -11.13
C THR A 29 16.66 22.16 -11.98
N LEU A 30 15.62 22.78 -12.56
CA LEU A 30 15.75 24.00 -13.36
C LEU A 30 16.21 25.20 -12.53
N ILE A 31 15.64 25.37 -11.32
CA ILE A 31 16.07 26.43 -10.39
C ILE A 31 17.53 26.23 -9.99
N SER A 32 17.92 25.02 -9.60
CA SER A 32 19.30 24.68 -9.26
C SER A 32 20.26 24.90 -10.43
N ALA A 33 19.88 24.49 -11.64
CA ALA A 33 20.69 24.71 -12.85
C ALA A 33 20.88 26.20 -13.13
N GLY A 34 19.82 27.02 -12.97
CA GLY A 34 19.89 28.47 -13.12
C GLY A 34 20.83 29.12 -12.10
N ILE A 35 20.75 28.72 -10.82
CA ILE A 35 21.64 29.21 -9.76
C ILE A 35 23.09 28.80 -10.03
N VAL A 36 23.33 27.53 -10.40
CA VAL A 36 24.66 27.04 -10.73
C VAL A 36 25.25 27.80 -11.92
N ALA A 37 24.47 28.01 -12.98
CA ALA A 37 24.90 28.78 -14.14
C ALA A 37 25.23 30.25 -13.78
N LEU A 38 24.42 30.87 -12.91
CA LEU A 38 24.69 32.21 -12.39
C LEU A 38 26.02 32.26 -11.62
N VAL A 39 26.22 31.35 -10.67
CA VAL A 39 27.44 31.31 -9.84
C VAL A 39 28.67 31.03 -10.69
N ILE A 40 28.62 30.04 -11.58
CA ILE A 40 29.72 29.75 -12.53
C ILE A 40 29.98 30.97 -13.41
N GLY A 41 28.94 31.60 -13.95
CA GLY A 41 29.06 32.79 -14.78
C GLY A 41 29.74 33.94 -14.04
N LEU A 42 29.36 34.21 -12.79
CA LEU A 42 30.00 35.23 -11.94
C LEU A 42 31.46 34.88 -11.64
N VAL A 43 31.75 33.64 -11.23
CA VAL A 43 33.11 33.18 -10.94
C VAL A 43 34.00 33.30 -12.17
N VAL A 44 33.56 32.81 -13.32
CA VAL A 44 34.32 32.90 -14.59
C VAL A 44 34.50 34.36 -14.99
N THR A 45 33.45 35.17 -14.90
CA THR A 45 33.54 36.60 -15.22
C THR A 45 34.55 37.29 -14.33
N PHE A 46 34.51 37.07 -13.02
CA PHE A 46 35.46 37.67 -12.08
C PHE A 46 36.88 37.15 -12.27
N ALA A 47 37.06 35.85 -12.53
CA ALA A 47 38.35 35.27 -12.82
C ALA A 47 39.00 35.90 -14.07
N ILE A 48 38.23 36.17 -15.12
CA ILE A 48 38.72 36.82 -16.35
C ILE A 48 38.93 38.32 -16.12
N ARG A 49 37.92 39.01 -15.58
CA ARG A 49 37.86 40.47 -15.45
C ARG A 49 38.86 41.02 -14.45
N PHE A 50 39.11 40.31 -13.34
CA PHE A 50 39.98 40.73 -12.24
C PHE A 50 41.31 39.95 -12.19
N ARG A 51 41.61 39.13 -13.19
CA ARG A 51 42.89 38.42 -13.38
C ARG A 51 44.11 39.31 -13.08
N ARG A 52 45.18 38.72 -12.53
CA ARG A 52 46.48 39.40 -12.32
C ARG A 52 46.98 40.01 -13.64
N GLY A 53 47.28 41.30 -13.63
CA GLY A 53 47.67 42.07 -14.84
C GLY A 53 46.52 42.76 -15.57
N SER A 54 45.26 42.57 -15.17
CA SER A 54 44.13 43.35 -15.71
C SER A 54 44.11 44.79 -15.21
N ARG A 55 43.63 45.73 -16.06
CA ARG A 55 43.36 47.14 -15.73
C ARG A 55 42.06 47.33 -14.93
N ALA A 56 41.59 46.29 -14.25
CA ALA A 56 40.39 46.38 -13.42
C ALA A 56 40.63 47.33 -12.25
N ASN A 57 39.70 48.27 -12.04
CA ASN A 57 39.68 49.05 -10.81
C ASN A 57 39.40 48.11 -9.62
N ARG A 58 40.23 48.18 -8.59
CA ARG A 58 40.13 47.40 -7.33
C ARG A 58 39.95 48.32 -6.12
N GLY A 59 39.47 49.54 -6.34
CA GLY A 59 39.17 50.51 -5.28
C GLY A 59 37.93 50.12 -4.48
N GLU A 60 37.33 51.12 -3.82
CA GLU A 60 36.16 50.91 -2.97
C GLU A 60 35.01 50.22 -3.71
N LEU A 61 34.26 49.39 -2.98
CA LEU A 61 33.10 48.69 -3.51
C LEU A 61 32.04 49.69 -3.99
N PRO A 62 31.25 49.36 -5.03
CA PRO A 62 30.13 50.19 -5.44
C PRO A 62 29.16 50.43 -4.28
N SER A 63 28.58 51.63 -4.19
CA SER A 63 27.56 51.98 -3.18
C SER A 63 26.31 51.08 -3.20
N LEU A 64 26.13 50.31 -4.27
CA LEU A 64 25.11 49.26 -4.40
C LEU A 64 25.33 48.08 -3.43
N VAL A 65 26.56 47.85 -2.97
CA VAL A 65 26.87 46.79 -1.99
C VAL A 65 26.74 47.38 -0.59
N SER A 66 25.49 47.69 -0.21
CA SER A 66 25.13 48.26 1.09
C SER A 66 24.42 47.22 1.97
N SER A 67 24.29 47.51 3.27
CA SER A 67 23.56 46.64 4.20
C SER A 67 22.10 46.42 3.78
N GLU A 68 21.47 47.41 3.15
CA GLU A 68 20.10 47.31 2.62
C GLU A 68 20.04 46.33 1.45
N PHE A 69 21.03 46.36 0.55
CA PHE A 69 21.16 45.34 -0.49
C PHE A 69 21.32 43.97 0.14
N GLU A 70 22.20 43.84 1.14
CA GLU A 70 22.46 42.59 1.85
C GLU A 70 21.23 41.98 2.52
N ILE A 71 20.43 42.81 3.18
CA ILE A 71 19.14 42.43 3.75
C ILE A 71 18.17 42.02 2.64
N GLY A 72 18.14 42.76 1.53
CA GLY A 72 17.27 42.51 0.38
C GLY A 72 17.44 41.12 -0.23
N TRP A 73 18.65 40.73 -0.63
CA TRP A 73 18.88 39.41 -1.24
C TRP A 73 18.74 38.26 -0.23
N THR A 74 19.08 38.49 1.04
CA THR A 74 18.88 37.50 2.12
C THR A 74 17.38 37.26 2.35
N ALA A 75 16.57 38.32 2.44
CA ALA A 75 15.13 38.23 2.57
C ALA A 75 14.50 37.56 1.35
N ALA A 76 14.90 37.94 0.13
CA ALA A 76 14.43 37.32 -1.10
C ALA A 76 14.70 35.80 -1.11
N THR A 77 15.90 35.40 -0.69
CA THR A 77 16.27 33.97 -0.57
C THR A 77 15.40 33.25 0.45
N LEU A 78 15.18 33.83 1.63
CA LEU A 78 14.28 33.28 2.65
C LEU A 78 12.87 33.03 2.09
N PHE A 79 12.28 34.02 1.42
CA PHE A 79 10.93 33.88 0.86
C PHE A 79 10.84 32.85 -0.26
N VAL A 80 11.90 32.70 -1.08
CA VAL A 80 11.97 31.63 -2.09
C VAL A 80 11.96 30.25 -1.42
N PHE A 81 12.74 30.05 -0.35
CA PHE A 81 12.74 28.79 0.38
C PHE A 81 11.39 28.49 1.05
N LEU A 82 10.76 29.49 1.68
CA LEU A 82 9.42 29.34 2.27
C LEU A 82 8.37 28.99 1.22
N PHE A 83 8.44 29.60 0.04
CA PHE A 83 7.56 29.28 -1.08
C PHE A 83 7.77 27.85 -1.59
N ILE A 84 9.02 27.42 -1.80
CA ILE A 84 9.33 26.04 -2.23
C ILE A 84 8.84 25.03 -1.19
N PHE A 85 9.06 25.30 0.10
CA PHE A 85 8.57 24.45 1.19
C PHE A 85 7.04 24.33 1.18
N TRP A 86 6.32 25.46 1.09
CA TRP A 86 4.87 25.48 1.00
C TRP A 86 4.36 24.71 -0.22
N TRP A 87 4.95 24.97 -1.40
CA TRP A 87 4.58 24.34 -2.65
C TRP A 87 4.77 22.82 -2.60
N ALA A 88 5.96 22.35 -2.19
CA ALA A 88 6.25 20.92 -2.09
C ALA A 88 5.33 20.22 -1.07
N THR A 89 5.18 20.80 0.11
CA THR A 89 4.35 20.23 1.20
C THR A 89 2.87 20.15 0.80
N SER A 90 2.35 21.17 0.10
CA SER A 90 0.95 21.19 -0.36
C SER A 90 0.60 20.02 -1.30
N ILE A 91 1.58 19.55 -2.08
CA ILE A 91 1.42 18.44 -3.01
C ILE A 91 1.50 17.09 -2.28
N GLU A 92 2.39 16.98 -1.29
CA GLU A 92 2.63 15.75 -0.53
C GLU A 92 1.56 15.44 0.51
N ILE A 93 0.95 16.45 1.16
CA ILE A 93 -0.07 16.21 2.20
C ILE A 93 -1.21 15.31 1.69
N GLY A 94 -1.70 15.56 0.48
CA GLY A 94 -2.76 14.75 -0.13
C GLY A 94 -2.32 13.34 -0.57
N ALA A 95 -1.02 13.05 -0.58
CA ALA A 95 -0.46 11.76 -0.95
C ALA A 95 -0.30 10.80 0.26
N TYR A 96 -0.41 11.27 1.50
CA TYR A 96 -0.23 10.39 2.68
C TYR A 96 -1.42 9.49 2.98
N SER A 97 -2.65 9.91 2.68
CA SER A 97 -3.85 9.13 3.00
C SER A 97 -4.35 8.36 1.80
N ALA A 98 -4.42 7.04 1.93
CA ALA A 98 -5.02 6.19 0.92
C ALA A 98 -6.54 6.46 0.80
N PRO A 99 -7.12 6.38 -0.41
CA PRO A 99 -8.57 6.33 -0.57
C PRO A 99 -9.21 5.19 0.23
N LYS A 100 -10.41 5.40 0.77
CA LYS A 100 -11.09 4.42 1.65
C LYS A 100 -11.48 3.13 0.91
N ASP A 101 -11.64 3.21 -0.40
CA ASP A 101 -12.00 2.14 -1.34
C ASP A 101 -10.76 1.47 -1.98
N ALA A 102 -9.56 1.78 -1.50
CA ALA A 102 -8.33 1.20 -2.03
C ALA A 102 -8.25 -0.31 -1.79
N MET A 103 -7.84 -1.04 -2.83
CA MET A 103 -7.54 -2.47 -2.75
C MET A 103 -6.37 -2.67 -1.78
N GLU A 104 -6.58 -3.52 -0.77
CA GLU A 104 -5.58 -3.82 0.24
C GLU A 104 -4.68 -4.98 -0.19
N VAL A 105 -3.37 -4.75 -0.13
CA VAL A 105 -2.33 -5.75 -0.40
C VAL A 105 -1.32 -5.71 0.74
N HIS A 106 -1.14 -6.86 1.39
CA HIS A 106 -0.11 -7.05 2.40
C HIS A 106 1.18 -7.47 1.73
N VAL A 107 2.28 -6.83 2.13
CA VAL A 107 3.63 -7.10 1.63
C VAL A 107 4.51 -7.48 2.81
N VAL A 108 5.05 -8.69 2.78
CA VAL A 108 6.04 -9.15 3.75
C VAL A 108 7.39 -9.25 3.06
N ALA A 109 8.36 -8.48 3.55
CA ALA A 109 9.74 -8.55 3.12
C ALA A 109 10.49 -9.65 3.87
N LYS A 110 11.37 -10.35 3.16
CA LYS A 110 12.29 -11.36 3.72
C LYS A 110 13.58 -11.34 2.90
N GLN A 111 14.71 -11.69 3.49
CA GLN A 111 15.95 -11.97 2.76
C GLN A 111 15.75 -13.19 1.83
N TRP A 112 15.79 -13.05 0.49
CA TRP A 112 15.77 -11.83 -0.34
C TRP A 112 14.63 -11.94 -1.36
N MET A 113 13.40 -11.81 -0.89
CA MET A 113 12.16 -11.92 -1.64
C MET A 113 11.05 -11.04 -1.05
N TRP A 114 10.09 -10.70 -1.91
CA TRP A 114 8.85 -10.04 -1.54
C TRP A 114 7.73 -11.05 -1.56
N LYS A 115 6.97 -11.20 -0.46
CA LYS A 115 5.73 -11.95 -0.46
C LYS A 115 4.58 -10.96 -0.50
N THR A 116 3.73 -11.04 -1.50
CA THR A 116 2.54 -10.21 -1.61
C THR A 116 1.30 -11.05 -1.40
N GLN A 117 0.31 -10.48 -0.73
CA GLN A 117 -0.96 -11.13 -0.48
C GLN A 117 -2.09 -10.12 -0.61
N SER A 118 -2.99 -10.36 -1.56
CA SER A 118 -4.21 -9.58 -1.72
C SER A 118 -5.26 -9.96 -0.67
N ALA A 119 -6.18 -9.05 -0.39
CA ALA A 119 -7.36 -9.31 0.44
C ALA A 119 -8.17 -10.53 -0.05
N SER A 120 -8.26 -10.72 -1.37
CA SER A 120 -8.94 -11.85 -2.01
C SER A 120 -8.19 -13.20 -1.90
N GLY A 121 -7.02 -13.24 -1.26
CA GLY A 121 -6.29 -14.48 -0.99
C GLY A 121 -5.21 -14.84 -2.02
N ALA A 122 -5.10 -14.11 -3.15
CA ALA A 122 -4.01 -14.32 -4.09
C ALA A 122 -2.67 -14.00 -3.43
N ARG A 123 -1.71 -14.93 -3.54
CA ARG A 123 -0.37 -14.85 -2.94
C ARG A 123 0.69 -15.02 -4.00
N GLU A 124 1.64 -14.11 -4.02
CA GLU A 124 2.70 -14.11 -5.02
C GLU A 124 4.06 -13.93 -4.34
N ILE A 125 5.11 -14.34 -5.04
CA ILE A 125 6.50 -14.14 -4.62
C ILE A 125 7.20 -13.33 -5.70
N ASN A 126 7.81 -12.22 -5.29
CA ASN A 126 8.51 -11.26 -6.16
C ASN A 126 7.63 -10.65 -7.25
N GLU A 127 6.31 -10.80 -7.16
CA GLU A 127 5.34 -10.25 -8.10
C GLU A 127 4.18 -9.59 -7.35
N LEU A 128 3.55 -8.64 -8.01
CA LEU A 128 2.35 -7.96 -7.55
C LEU A 128 1.50 -7.63 -8.77
N HIS A 129 0.41 -8.38 -8.98
CA HIS A 129 -0.56 -8.03 -10.01
C HIS A 129 -1.59 -7.03 -9.46
N VAL A 130 -1.86 -5.97 -10.21
CA VAL A 130 -2.84 -4.94 -9.85
C VAL A 130 -3.58 -4.41 -11.08
N PRO A 131 -4.84 -3.98 -10.94
CA PRO A 131 -5.56 -3.35 -12.05
C PRO A 131 -5.14 -1.88 -12.23
N VAL A 132 -5.01 -1.43 -13.48
CA VAL A 132 -4.80 -0.03 -13.83
C VAL A 132 -5.99 0.82 -13.38
N GLY A 133 -5.73 2.04 -12.92
CA GLY A 133 -6.76 2.99 -12.51
C GLY A 133 -7.39 2.71 -11.14
N ALA A 134 -7.13 1.59 -10.50
CA ALA A 134 -7.59 1.33 -9.14
C ALA A 134 -6.59 1.86 -8.09
N PRO A 135 -7.05 2.47 -6.99
CA PRO A 135 -6.19 2.77 -5.86
C PRO A 135 -5.79 1.48 -5.13
N VAL A 136 -4.50 1.30 -4.87
CA VAL A 136 -3.93 0.14 -4.18
C VAL A 136 -3.22 0.63 -2.93
N ARG A 137 -3.64 0.12 -1.77
CA ARG A 137 -3.03 0.35 -0.47
C ARG A 137 -2.11 -0.83 -0.13
N LEU A 138 -0.84 -0.52 0.11
CA LEU A 138 0.17 -1.47 0.54
C LEU A 138 0.36 -1.39 2.06
N ILE A 139 0.24 -2.53 2.73
CA ILE A 139 0.58 -2.69 4.15
C ILE A 139 1.86 -3.51 4.22
N LEU A 140 2.97 -2.86 4.58
CA LEU A 140 4.30 -3.44 4.52
C LEU A 140 4.82 -3.80 5.90
N THR A 141 5.49 -4.94 5.99
CA THR A 141 6.25 -5.35 7.17
C THR A 141 7.43 -6.21 6.75
N SER A 142 8.36 -6.46 7.66
CA SER A 142 9.49 -7.35 7.44
C SER A 142 9.53 -8.48 8.46
N GLN A 143 9.85 -9.68 7.98
CA GLN A 143 10.04 -10.86 8.83
C GLN A 143 11.46 -10.94 9.43
N ASP A 144 12.42 -10.15 8.93
CA ASP A 144 13.83 -10.23 9.35
C ASP A 144 14.47 -8.86 9.61
N VAL A 145 15.05 -8.23 8.59
CA VAL A 145 15.78 -6.96 8.66
C VAL A 145 14.99 -5.84 7.99
N ILE A 146 15.47 -4.61 8.04
CA ILE A 146 14.81 -3.51 7.32
C ILE A 146 14.99 -3.72 5.82
N HIS A 147 13.91 -3.57 5.06
CA HIS A 147 13.92 -3.50 3.60
C HIS A 147 13.23 -2.21 3.15
N SER A 148 13.32 -1.88 1.86
CA SER A 148 12.56 -0.74 1.34
C SER A 148 11.96 -1.04 -0.02
N PHE A 149 10.64 -1.06 -0.06
CA PHE A 149 9.84 -1.40 -1.22
C PHE A 149 9.79 -0.18 -2.15
N TYR A 150 10.46 -0.27 -3.29
CA TYR A 150 10.58 0.84 -4.23
C TYR A 150 10.12 0.45 -5.63
N ILE A 151 9.15 1.19 -6.17
CA ILE A 151 8.73 1.11 -7.56
C ILE A 151 9.17 2.41 -8.26
N PRO A 152 10.31 2.43 -8.98
CA PRO A 152 10.84 3.65 -9.57
C PRO A 152 9.83 4.36 -10.46
N ALA A 153 9.12 3.61 -11.32
CA ALA A 153 8.15 4.16 -12.26
C ALA A 153 6.96 4.87 -11.58
N PHE A 154 6.69 4.54 -10.31
CA PHE A 154 5.60 5.12 -9.53
C PHE A 154 6.08 6.21 -8.58
N ARG A 155 7.39 6.45 -8.49
CA ARG A 155 8.04 7.31 -7.48
C ARG A 155 7.60 6.98 -6.05
N LEU A 156 7.31 5.70 -5.81
CA LEU A 156 6.77 5.20 -4.55
C LEU A 156 7.83 4.39 -3.82
N LYS A 157 8.26 4.87 -2.65
CA LYS A 157 9.20 4.18 -1.76
C LYS A 157 8.61 4.13 -0.35
N ARG A 158 8.63 2.96 0.28
CA ARG A 158 8.28 2.80 1.70
C ARG A 158 9.09 1.68 2.35
N ASP A 159 9.58 1.95 3.55
CA ASP A 159 10.41 0.98 4.28
C ASP A 159 9.52 -0.09 4.92
N ALA A 160 9.91 -1.34 4.76
CA ALA A 160 9.32 -2.49 5.43
C ALA A 160 10.14 -2.76 6.70
N LEU A 161 9.52 -2.50 7.85
CA LEU A 161 10.18 -2.56 9.15
C LEU A 161 9.86 -3.89 9.86
N PRO A 162 10.83 -4.51 10.55
CA PRO A 162 10.52 -5.55 11.52
C PRO A 162 9.69 -4.99 12.66
N TYR A 163 8.78 -5.80 13.20
CA TYR A 163 7.95 -5.49 14.36
C TYR A 163 6.94 -4.34 14.22
N GLN A 164 6.89 -3.70 13.05
CA GLN A 164 5.98 -2.61 12.78
C GLN A 164 5.42 -2.75 11.38
N GLN A 165 4.32 -2.07 11.16
CA GLN A 165 3.77 -1.95 9.83
C GLN A 165 3.90 -0.52 9.34
N THR A 166 4.18 -0.39 8.06
CA THR A 166 4.13 0.88 7.37
C THR A 166 3.11 0.77 6.26
N GLU A 167 2.42 1.86 6.00
CA GLU A 167 1.49 1.94 4.88
C GLU A 167 2.00 2.91 3.81
N THR A 168 1.62 2.61 2.57
CA THR A 168 1.70 3.54 1.45
C THR A 168 0.62 3.17 0.44
N TRP A 169 0.39 4.00 -0.57
CA TRP A 169 -0.58 3.70 -1.60
C TRP A 169 -0.17 4.30 -2.94
N PHE A 170 -0.70 3.73 -4.02
CA PHE A 170 -0.53 4.25 -5.36
C PHE A 170 -1.77 3.99 -6.20
N GLN A 171 -1.87 4.69 -7.33
CA GLN A 171 -2.83 4.38 -8.38
C GLN A 171 -2.07 4.34 -9.70
N ALA A 172 -1.98 3.16 -10.30
CA ALA A 172 -1.26 2.97 -11.55
C ALA A 172 -2.03 3.60 -12.71
N THR A 173 -1.33 4.30 -13.60
CA THR A 173 -1.92 5.01 -14.75
C THR A 173 -1.60 4.37 -16.09
N LYS A 174 -0.74 3.35 -16.10
CA LYS A 174 -0.32 2.62 -17.30
C LYS A 174 -0.22 1.13 -17.01
N THR A 175 -0.70 0.33 -17.94
CA THR A 175 -0.49 -1.12 -17.97
C THR A 175 0.95 -1.46 -18.31
N GLY A 176 1.48 -2.57 -17.80
CA GLY A 176 2.83 -3.03 -18.08
C GLY A 176 3.48 -3.72 -16.89
N SER A 177 4.75 -4.10 -17.05
CA SER A 177 5.57 -4.70 -15.99
C SER A 177 6.61 -3.68 -15.52
N PHE A 178 6.54 -3.33 -14.25
CA PHE A 178 7.43 -2.35 -13.62
C PHE A 178 8.37 -3.03 -12.62
N HIS A 179 9.60 -2.54 -12.53
CA HIS A 179 10.56 -3.08 -11.57
C HIS A 179 10.16 -2.72 -10.14
N LEU A 180 10.25 -3.71 -9.25
CA LEU A 180 10.25 -3.54 -7.80
C LEU A 180 11.66 -3.83 -7.28
N LEU A 181 12.21 -2.91 -6.51
CA LEU A 181 13.57 -2.95 -5.99
C LEU A 181 13.56 -2.89 -4.46
N CYS A 182 14.49 -3.60 -3.83
CA CYS A 182 14.88 -3.29 -2.46
C CYS A 182 15.86 -2.11 -2.46
N THR A 183 15.56 -1.07 -1.68
CA THR A 183 16.41 0.14 -1.58
C THR A 183 16.84 0.49 -0.15
N GLU A 184 16.87 -0.51 0.72
CA GLU A 184 17.50 -0.46 2.04
C GLU A 184 18.42 -1.67 2.18
N PHE A 185 19.66 -1.46 2.61
CA PHE A 185 20.67 -2.52 2.58
C PHE A 185 20.29 -3.65 3.54
N CYS A 186 19.93 -4.80 2.98
CA CYS A 186 19.35 -5.93 3.73
C CYS A 186 20.23 -7.19 3.73
N GLY A 187 21.53 -7.07 3.43
CA GLY A 187 22.50 -8.17 3.48
C GLY A 187 23.10 -8.57 2.13
N THR A 188 23.72 -9.76 2.08
CA THR A 188 24.59 -10.20 0.97
C THR A 188 23.93 -10.16 -0.42
N ASP A 189 22.69 -10.63 -0.54
CA ASP A 189 21.96 -10.64 -1.82
C ASP A 189 21.00 -9.45 -1.96
N HIS A 190 21.25 -8.34 -1.25
CA HIS A 190 20.45 -7.11 -1.34
C HIS A 190 20.21 -6.65 -2.78
N SER A 191 21.25 -6.66 -3.63
CA SER A 191 21.14 -6.25 -5.04
C SER A 191 20.35 -7.22 -5.92
N ARG A 192 20.08 -8.44 -5.43
CA ARG A 192 19.29 -9.47 -6.11
C ARG A 192 17.85 -9.56 -5.60
N MET A 193 17.51 -8.79 -4.57
CA MET A 193 16.15 -8.69 -4.03
C MET A 193 15.25 -7.84 -4.94
N LEU A 194 14.90 -8.43 -6.08
CA LEU A 194 14.13 -7.81 -7.14
C LEU A 194 12.72 -8.42 -7.19
N GLY A 195 11.78 -7.66 -7.74
CA GLY A 195 10.46 -8.13 -8.08
C GLY A 195 9.85 -7.33 -9.23
N ARG A 196 8.58 -7.58 -9.51
CA ARG A 196 7.82 -6.89 -10.55
C ARG A 196 6.43 -6.50 -10.05
N VAL A 197 5.96 -5.34 -10.49
CA VAL A 197 4.56 -4.96 -10.40
C VAL A 197 3.96 -5.06 -11.79
N ILE A 198 2.98 -5.94 -11.95
CA ILE A 198 2.30 -6.19 -13.21
C ILE A 198 0.96 -5.47 -13.17
N VAL A 199 0.87 -4.36 -13.91
CA VAL A 199 -0.35 -3.58 -14.03
C VAL A 199 -1.13 -4.07 -15.24
N MET A 200 -2.35 -4.54 -15.00
CA MET A 200 -3.22 -5.14 -16.00
C MET A 200 -4.46 -4.30 -16.24
N GLU A 201 -5.13 -4.53 -17.37
CA GLU A 201 -6.51 -4.07 -17.54
C GLU A 201 -7.43 -4.74 -16.51
N PRO A 202 -8.48 -4.07 -16.01
CA PRO A 202 -9.34 -4.64 -14.96
C PRO A 202 -9.95 -6.00 -15.31
N GLN A 203 -10.29 -6.20 -16.59
CA GLN A 203 -10.82 -7.48 -17.08
C GLN A 203 -9.77 -8.60 -17.06
N ASP A 204 -8.52 -8.26 -17.39
CA ASP A 204 -7.40 -9.21 -17.37
C ASP A 204 -7.01 -9.57 -15.94
N TYR A 205 -7.03 -8.58 -15.05
CA TYR A 205 -6.82 -8.78 -13.62
C TYR A 205 -7.89 -9.70 -13.03
N ALA A 206 -9.17 -9.50 -13.36
CA ALA A 206 -10.25 -10.36 -12.89
C ALA A 206 -10.07 -11.82 -13.37
N ARG A 207 -9.68 -12.02 -14.64
CA ARG A 207 -9.36 -13.34 -15.19
C ARG A 207 -8.16 -13.97 -14.50
N TRP A 208 -7.08 -13.21 -14.33
CA TRP A 208 -5.89 -13.66 -13.61
C TRP A 208 -6.22 -14.08 -12.18
N LEU A 209 -7.04 -13.29 -11.48
CA LEU A 209 -7.45 -13.56 -10.11
C LEU A 209 -8.30 -14.84 -10.03
N SER A 210 -9.25 -15.04 -10.95
CA SER A 210 -10.07 -16.25 -11.01
C SER A 210 -9.28 -17.53 -11.34
N ALA A 211 -8.11 -17.38 -11.96
CA ALA A 211 -7.22 -18.49 -12.28
C ALA A 211 -6.25 -18.83 -11.14
N GLN A 212 -6.19 -18.00 -10.08
CA GLN A 212 -5.40 -18.34 -8.90
C GLN A 212 -6.03 -19.53 -8.18
N PRO A 213 -5.22 -20.41 -7.56
CA PRO A 213 -5.76 -21.49 -6.74
C PRO A 213 -6.69 -20.88 -5.69
N GLU A 214 -7.88 -21.46 -5.51
CA GLU A 214 -8.73 -21.11 -4.37
C GLU A 214 -7.92 -21.28 -3.10
N ARG A 215 -7.67 -20.17 -2.45
CA ARG A 215 -6.95 -20.06 -1.20
C ARG A 215 -7.77 -19.13 -0.35
N ASP A 216 -7.87 -19.49 0.92
CA ASP A 216 -8.53 -18.66 1.91
C ASP A 216 -8.07 -17.22 1.78
N GLY A 217 -9.05 -16.31 1.73
CA GLY A 217 -8.85 -14.88 1.90
C GLY A 217 -8.08 -14.61 3.18
N LEU A 218 -7.54 -13.39 3.32
CA LEU A 218 -6.76 -13.05 4.53
C LEU A 218 -7.53 -13.30 5.83
N ALA A 219 -8.81 -12.93 5.86
CA ALA A 219 -9.67 -13.15 7.03
C ALA A 219 -10.02 -14.63 7.26
N GLU A 220 -10.30 -15.39 6.20
CA GLU A 220 -10.59 -16.84 6.29
C GLU A 220 -9.35 -17.62 6.79
N LEU A 221 -8.15 -17.28 6.31
CA LEU A 221 -6.91 -17.84 6.85
C LEU A 221 -6.77 -17.47 8.33
N GLY A 222 -7.07 -16.21 8.67
CA GLY A 222 -7.08 -15.72 10.04
C GLY A 222 -7.99 -16.51 10.96
N GLU A 223 -9.21 -16.83 10.51
CA GLU A 223 -10.17 -17.64 11.24
C GLU A 223 -9.64 -19.04 11.54
N ARG A 224 -9.08 -19.71 10.51
CA ARG A 224 -8.47 -21.03 10.70
C ARG A 224 -7.30 -20.97 11.68
N LEU A 225 -6.44 -19.96 11.57
CA LEU A 225 -5.34 -19.74 12.50
C LEU A 225 -5.85 -19.44 13.91
N PHE A 226 -6.94 -18.68 14.05
CA PHE A 226 -7.54 -18.34 15.33
C PHE A 226 -7.98 -19.60 16.09
N THR A 227 -8.58 -20.55 15.38
CA THR A 227 -8.92 -21.86 15.95
C THR A 227 -7.69 -22.74 16.16
N ALA A 228 -6.84 -22.90 15.15
CA ALA A 228 -5.70 -23.80 15.18
C ALA A 228 -4.64 -23.42 16.22
N ARG A 229 -4.53 -22.12 16.55
CA ARG A 229 -3.60 -21.59 17.55
C ARG A 229 -4.24 -21.46 18.94
N GLY A 230 -5.50 -21.86 19.11
CA GLY A 230 -6.19 -21.91 20.40
C GLY A 230 -6.74 -20.57 20.89
N CYS A 231 -6.77 -19.53 20.04
CA CYS A 231 -7.31 -18.22 20.39
C CYS A 231 -8.82 -18.31 20.71
N SER A 232 -9.56 -19.14 19.97
CA SER A 232 -10.99 -19.40 20.19
C SER A 232 -11.29 -20.00 21.56
N GLY A 233 -10.39 -20.80 22.12
CA GLY A 233 -10.55 -21.38 23.45
C GLY A 233 -10.69 -20.35 24.58
N CYS A 234 -10.22 -19.12 24.35
CA CYS A 234 -10.34 -18.01 25.30
C CYS A 234 -11.32 -16.94 24.85
N HIS A 235 -11.27 -16.53 23.58
CA HIS A 235 -11.93 -15.31 23.08
C HIS A 235 -13.27 -15.55 22.37
N ASP A 236 -13.67 -16.80 22.17
CA ASP A 236 -14.96 -17.13 21.56
C ASP A 236 -16.12 -16.90 22.54
N ALA A 237 -17.32 -16.60 22.04
CA ALA A 237 -18.49 -16.24 22.85
C ALA A 237 -18.91 -17.34 23.84
N GLY A 238 -18.59 -18.61 23.52
CA GLY A 238 -18.85 -19.78 24.37
C GLY A 238 -17.73 -20.13 25.37
N SER A 239 -16.63 -19.37 25.40
CA SER A 239 -15.49 -19.63 26.27
C SER A 239 -15.83 -19.47 27.75
N LYS A 240 -15.30 -20.35 28.59
CA LYS A 240 -15.38 -20.24 30.06
C LYS A 240 -14.25 -19.38 30.64
N VAL A 241 -13.22 -19.09 29.84
CA VAL A 241 -12.11 -18.24 30.26
C VAL A 241 -12.57 -16.79 30.21
N HIS A 242 -12.33 -16.04 31.28
CA HIS A 242 -12.65 -14.62 31.32
C HIS A 242 -11.63 -13.85 30.45
N ALA A 243 -11.92 -13.74 29.17
CA ALA A 243 -11.15 -12.97 28.19
C ALA A 243 -12.06 -11.97 27.47
N PRO A 244 -11.52 -10.85 26.96
CA PRO A 244 -12.32 -9.87 26.25
C PRO A 244 -12.87 -10.44 24.94
N SER A 245 -14.11 -10.08 24.62
CA SER A 245 -14.69 -10.36 23.30
C SER A 245 -13.94 -9.58 22.22
N LEU A 246 -13.69 -10.23 21.08
CA LEU A 246 -13.04 -9.64 19.92
C LEU A 246 -14.06 -9.26 18.82
N ALA A 247 -15.35 -9.48 19.04
CA ALA A 247 -16.38 -9.16 18.08
C ALA A 247 -16.60 -7.64 18.00
N GLY A 248 -16.33 -7.04 16.83
CA GLY A 248 -16.65 -5.64 16.56
C GLY A 248 -15.82 -4.60 17.33
N ILE A 249 -14.69 -5.01 17.91
CA ILE A 249 -13.82 -4.13 18.70
C ILE A 249 -12.97 -3.18 17.84
N TRP A 250 -12.86 -3.42 16.54
CA TRP A 250 -12.01 -2.63 15.64
C TRP A 250 -12.36 -1.14 15.67
N GLY A 251 -11.35 -0.30 15.88
CA GLY A 251 -11.46 1.16 15.97
C GLY A 251 -12.06 1.67 17.28
N GLN A 252 -12.43 0.81 18.23
CA GLN A 252 -12.92 1.23 19.53
C GLN A 252 -11.78 1.65 20.47
N ALA A 253 -12.08 2.55 21.41
CA ALA A 253 -11.16 2.89 22.48
C ALA A 253 -11.31 1.90 23.64
N VAL A 254 -10.20 1.31 24.08
CA VAL A 254 -10.16 0.32 25.16
C VAL A 254 -9.38 0.90 26.34
N PRO A 255 -9.97 0.90 27.55
CA PRO A 255 -9.26 1.32 28.75
C PRO A 255 -8.24 0.26 29.16
N LEU A 256 -7.01 0.69 29.40
CA LEU A 256 -5.91 -0.15 29.86
C LEU A 256 -5.61 0.13 31.34
N GLU A 257 -4.97 -0.82 32.00
CA GLU A 257 -4.44 -0.60 33.34
C GLU A 257 -3.52 0.65 33.40
N GLY A 258 -3.54 1.36 34.52
CA GLY A 258 -2.75 2.58 34.71
C GLY A 258 -3.34 3.85 34.09
N ASN A 259 -4.67 3.94 33.95
CA ASN A 259 -5.40 5.09 33.37
C ASN A 259 -4.96 5.43 31.94
N ARG A 260 -4.50 4.44 31.18
CA ARG A 260 -4.17 4.56 29.76
C ARG A 260 -5.36 4.16 28.90
N THR A 261 -5.39 4.63 27.66
CA THR A 261 -6.37 4.23 26.66
C THR A 261 -5.65 3.93 25.36
N ALA A 262 -6.03 2.85 24.70
CA ALA A 262 -5.55 2.49 23.37
C ALA A 262 -6.73 2.42 22.41
N THR A 263 -6.50 2.75 21.14
CA THR A 263 -7.46 2.47 20.07
C THR A 263 -7.15 1.08 19.54
N VAL A 264 -8.18 0.26 19.29
CA VAL A 264 -8.01 -1.05 18.68
C VAL A 264 -7.72 -0.87 17.19
N ASP A 265 -6.44 -0.76 16.88
CA ASP A 265 -5.91 -0.75 15.54
C ASP A 265 -5.01 -1.98 15.31
N GLU A 266 -4.41 -2.04 14.14
CA GLU A 266 -3.54 -3.15 13.74
C GLU A 266 -2.32 -3.31 14.66
N ALA A 267 -1.74 -2.18 15.10
CA ALA A 267 -0.59 -2.18 16.00
C ALA A 267 -0.97 -2.70 17.39
N TYR A 268 -2.11 -2.25 17.92
CA TYR A 268 -2.65 -2.75 19.18
C TYR A 268 -2.86 -4.27 19.15
N LEU A 269 -3.57 -4.79 18.13
CA LEU A 269 -3.85 -6.23 18.03
C LEU A 269 -2.57 -7.05 17.88
N ARG A 270 -1.63 -6.60 17.04
CA ARG A 270 -0.32 -7.22 16.88
C ARG A 270 0.43 -7.29 18.21
N ASP A 271 0.49 -6.17 18.92
CA ASP A 271 1.22 -6.07 20.18
C ASP A 271 0.54 -6.85 21.30
N SER A 272 -0.79 -6.95 21.32
CA SER A 272 -1.51 -7.83 22.25
C SER A 272 -1.22 -9.32 21.99
N ILE A 273 -1.03 -9.74 20.74
CA ILE A 273 -0.69 -11.13 20.39
C ILE A 273 0.76 -11.47 20.80
N LEU A 274 1.69 -10.54 20.57
CA LEU A 274 3.12 -10.77 20.81
C LEU A 274 3.53 -10.47 22.26
N GLN A 275 2.99 -9.40 22.83
CA GLN A 275 3.34 -8.85 24.15
C GLN A 275 2.07 -8.62 25.00
N PRO A 276 1.27 -9.66 25.29
CA PRO A 276 -0.05 -9.53 25.93
C PRO A 276 -0.03 -8.84 27.31
N LYS A 277 1.10 -8.88 28.02
CA LYS A 277 1.27 -8.26 29.34
C LYS A 277 1.57 -6.76 29.30
N ARG A 278 1.81 -6.18 28.11
CA ARG A 278 2.17 -4.77 27.96
C ARG A 278 0.96 -3.85 28.12
N ASP A 279 -0.16 -4.23 27.52
CA ASP A 279 -1.37 -3.42 27.39
C ASP A 279 -2.60 -4.24 27.85
N VAL A 280 -2.69 -4.45 29.17
CA VAL A 280 -3.76 -5.22 29.80
C VAL A 280 -5.04 -4.37 29.89
N VAL A 281 -6.15 -4.93 29.42
CA VAL A 281 -7.47 -4.27 29.46
C VAL A 281 -8.02 -4.28 30.89
N VAL A 282 -8.57 -3.15 31.34
CA VAL A 282 -9.16 -3.03 32.68
C VAL A 282 -10.22 -4.12 32.89
N GLY A 283 -10.09 -4.84 34.01
CA GLY A 283 -11.03 -5.90 34.40
C GLY A 283 -10.64 -7.31 33.96
N TYR A 284 -9.53 -7.48 33.24
CA TYR A 284 -9.03 -8.79 32.82
C TYR A 284 -7.67 -9.10 33.45
N GLU A 285 -7.44 -10.37 33.79
CA GLU A 285 -6.14 -10.83 34.25
C GLU A 285 -5.18 -11.08 33.07
N PRO A 286 -3.87 -10.83 33.23
CA PRO A 286 -2.86 -11.00 32.17
C PRO A 286 -2.47 -12.48 31.95
N ILE A 287 -3.47 -13.32 31.64
CA ILE A 287 -3.32 -14.78 31.46
C ILE A 287 -3.03 -15.19 30.01
N MET A 288 -3.20 -14.28 29.04
CA MET A 288 -2.95 -14.57 27.62
C MET A 288 -1.47 -14.92 27.39
N PRO A 289 -1.16 -16.07 26.76
CA PRO A 289 0.21 -16.44 26.44
C PRO A 289 0.76 -15.56 25.31
N SER A 290 2.09 -15.34 25.31
CA SER A 290 2.75 -14.67 24.19
C SER A 290 2.91 -15.63 23.00
N TYR A 291 2.68 -15.10 21.80
CA TYR A 291 2.93 -15.80 20.53
C TYR A 291 4.20 -15.34 19.81
N GLU A 292 5.07 -14.61 20.51
CA GLU A 292 6.36 -14.18 19.97
C GLU A 292 7.22 -15.38 19.53
N GLY A 293 7.69 -15.35 18.28
CA GLY A 293 8.43 -16.47 17.68
C GLY A 293 7.59 -17.69 17.29
N LEU A 294 6.30 -17.74 17.65
CA LEU A 294 5.39 -18.84 17.29
C LEU A 294 4.54 -18.56 16.05
N LEU A 295 4.36 -17.27 15.73
CA LEU A 295 3.64 -16.78 14.56
C LEU A 295 4.56 -15.93 13.69
N THR A 296 4.43 -16.10 12.38
CA THR A 296 5.04 -15.22 11.38
C THR A 296 4.21 -13.94 11.22
N ASP A 297 4.82 -12.82 10.80
CA ASP A 297 4.08 -11.57 10.61
C ASP A 297 2.91 -11.68 9.61
N GLY A 298 3.03 -12.55 8.60
CA GLY A 298 1.93 -12.83 7.67
C GLY A 298 0.75 -13.60 8.31
N GLU A 299 1.04 -14.50 9.28
CA GLU A 299 -0.02 -15.15 10.06
C GLU A 299 -0.69 -14.15 11.00
N ILE A 300 0.08 -13.24 11.60
CA ILE A 300 -0.46 -12.17 12.45
C ILE A 300 -1.37 -11.24 11.63
N GLN A 301 -0.96 -10.84 10.42
CA GLN A 301 -1.79 -10.06 9.51
C GLN A 301 -3.12 -10.75 9.18
N SER A 302 -3.09 -12.08 8.98
CA SER A 302 -4.31 -12.85 8.73
C SER A 302 -5.24 -12.86 9.95
N LEU A 303 -4.69 -13.07 11.16
CA LEU A 303 -5.45 -12.98 12.42
C LEU A 303 -6.06 -11.59 12.64
N VAL A 304 -5.30 -10.53 12.39
CA VAL A 304 -5.78 -9.15 12.47
C VAL A 304 -6.91 -8.92 11.46
N ALA A 305 -6.77 -9.39 10.22
CA ALA A 305 -7.81 -9.26 9.20
C ALA A 305 -9.12 -9.95 9.61
N TYR A 306 -9.03 -11.12 10.24
CA TYR A 306 -10.18 -11.83 10.81
C TYR A 306 -10.86 -11.03 11.94
N ILE A 307 -10.09 -10.57 12.93
CA ILE A 307 -10.62 -9.78 14.06
C ILE A 307 -11.25 -8.46 13.58
N ARG A 308 -10.64 -7.81 12.58
CA ARG A 308 -11.14 -6.58 11.96
C ARG A 308 -12.50 -6.77 11.30
N LEU A 309 -12.71 -7.90 10.62
CA LEU A 309 -14.01 -8.19 9.99
C LEU A 309 -15.10 -8.52 11.02
N GLY A 310 -14.67 -8.99 12.19
CA GLY A 310 -15.51 -9.41 13.30
C GLY A 310 -15.65 -10.93 13.29
N THR A 311 -15.30 -11.57 14.40
CA THR A 311 -15.29 -13.03 14.57
C THR A 311 -16.64 -13.68 14.20
N ASP A 312 -17.75 -12.99 14.49
CA ASP A 312 -19.09 -13.52 14.27
C ASP A 312 -19.65 -13.20 12.86
N LYS A 313 -19.00 -12.31 12.12
CA LYS A 313 -19.48 -11.83 10.81
C LYS A 313 -19.01 -12.70 9.64
N LEU A 314 -17.89 -13.42 9.76
CA LEU A 314 -17.48 -14.37 8.71
C LEU A 314 -18.43 -15.56 8.65
N ASP A 315 -18.84 -16.12 9.78
CA ASP A 315 -19.85 -17.20 9.83
C ASP A 315 -21.15 -16.79 9.13
N LEU A 316 -21.57 -15.53 9.29
CA LEU A 316 -22.75 -14.98 8.64
C LEU A 316 -22.55 -14.81 7.12
N ILE A 317 -21.38 -14.35 6.67
CA ILE A 317 -21.07 -14.18 5.25
C ILE A 317 -20.90 -15.54 4.57
N GLN A 318 -20.27 -16.51 5.22
CA GLN A 318 -20.03 -17.84 4.70
C GLN A 318 -21.33 -18.67 4.66
N SER A 319 -22.21 -18.53 5.65
CA SER A 319 -23.57 -19.10 5.60
C SER A 319 -24.45 -18.46 4.53
N LEU A 320 -24.26 -17.17 4.22
CA LEU A 320 -24.93 -16.50 3.09
C LEU A 320 -24.33 -16.86 1.71
N SER A 321 -23.07 -17.32 1.66
CA SER A 321 -22.36 -17.68 0.42
C SER A 321 -22.55 -19.15 0.01
N LEU A 322 -23.04 -20.00 0.93
CA LEU A 322 -23.26 -21.44 0.72
C LEU A 322 -24.70 -21.81 0.33
N GLU A 323 -25.59 -20.84 0.10
CA GLU A 323 -26.90 -21.08 -0.48
C GLU A 323 -26.80 -20.95 -2.02
N PRO A 324 -26.70 -22.05 -2.80
CA PRO A 324 -26.90 -21.97 -4.23
C PRO A 324 -28.35 -21.54 -4.45
N SER A 325 -28.53 -20.30 -4.92
CA SER A 325 -29.81 -19.64 -5.22
C SER A 325 -30.95 -20.63 -5.47
N GLN A 326 -31.67 -21.02 -4.41
CA GLN A 326 -32.89 -21.79 -4.54
C GLN A 326 -34.03 -20.82 -4.82
N ASN A 327 -34.50 -20.88 -6.07
CA ASN A 327 -35.86 -20.56 -6.50
C ASN A 327 -36.58 -19.42 -5.77
N ILE A 328 -36.41 -18.20 -6.28
CA ILE A 328 -37.43 -17.16 -6.10
C ILE A 328 -38.57 -17.46 -7.09
N CYS A 329 -39.54 -18.25 -6.61
CA CYS A 329 -40.84 -18.39 -7.24
C CYS A 329 -41.68 -17.16 -6.88
N ALA A 330 -41.95 -16.28 -7.85
CA ALA A 330 -42.87 -15.16 -7.68
C ALA A 330 -44.33 -15.62 -7.89
N PRO A 331 -45.29 -15.28 -7.00
CA PRO A 331 -46.68 -15.62 -7.21
C PRO A 331 -47.41 -14.56 -8.04
N GLY A 332 -48.14 -15.02 -9.05
CA GLY A 332 -49.40 -14.41 -9.46
C GLY A 332 -49.44 -13.78 -10.85
N GLN A 333 -49.94 -14.54 -11.82
CA GLN A 333 -51.11 -14.13 -12.60
C GLN A 333 -51.77 -15.36 -13.24
N SER A 334 -53.03 -15.60 -12.86
CA SER A 334 -53.88 -16.66 -13.40
C SER A 334 -54.43 -16.28 -14.78
N SER A 335 -54.49 -17.22 -15.72
CA SER A 335 -55.77 -17.82 -16.13
C SER A 335 -55.64 -18.70 -17.38
N ALA A 336 -56.45 -19.77 -17.37
CA ALA A 336 -56.96 -20.56 -18.49
C ALA A 336 -56.02 -21.56 -19.21
N SER A 337 -56.28 -22.85 -18.91
CA SER A 337 -56.02 -23.99 -19.79
C SER A 337 -56.98 -23.96 -21.01
N PRO A 338 -56.69 -24.64 -22.14
CA PRO A 338 -57.17 -26.03 -22.23
C PRO A 338 -56.25 -27.00 -23.00
N ARG A 339 -56.21 -28.24 -22.45
CA ARG A 339 -56.29 -29.56 -23.11
C ARG A 339 -55.32 -29.92 -24.26
N SER A 340 -54.63 -31.04 -24.06
CA SER A 340 -54.18 -31.94 -25.15
C SER A 340 -55.36 -32.54 -25.92
N PRO A 341 -55.14 -32.94 -27.18
CA PRO A 341 -55.10 -34.37 -27.47
C PRO A 341 -54.06 -34.83 -28.53
N ALA A 342 -53.43 -35.96 -28.23
CA ALA A 342 -53.14 -37.16 -29.04
C ALA A 342 -52.62 -37.14 -30.51
N MET A 343 -51.85 -38.22 -30.79
CA MET A 343 -51.67 -39.01 -32.04
C MET A 343 -50.47 -38.62 -32.98
N VAL A 344 -49.30 -39.30 -33.01
CA VAL A 344 -48.88 -40.64 -33.58
C VAL A 344 -48.56 -40.55 -35.11
N PRO A 345 -47.68 -41.37 -35.76
CA PRO A 345 -46.26 -41.77 -35.56
C PRO A 345 -45.39 -41.68 -36.87
N GLY A 346 -44.11 -42.05 -36.84
CA GLY A 346 -43.46 -42.69 -38.02
C GLY A 346 -42.11 -42.16 -38.56
N ALA A 347 -41.02 -42.86 -38.18
CA ALA A 347 -39.86 -43.36 -38.97
C ALA A 347 -39.02 -42.45 -39.92
N PRO A 348 -37.81 -42.87 -40.36
CA PRO A 348 -36.71 -43.51 -39.63
C PRO A 348 -35.36 -42.77 -39.81
N ALA A 349 -34.36 -43.20 -39.03
CA ALA A 349 -32.96 -42.82 -39.13
C ALA A 349 -32.35 -43.11 -40.51
N GLN A 350 -31.47 -42.22 -40.99
CA GLN A 350 -30.51 -42.52 -42.05
C GLN A 350 -29.07 -42.29 -41.57
N THR A 351 -28.28 -43.32 -41.86
CA THR A 351 -26.86 -43.58 -41.60
C THR A 351 -25.88 -42.71 -42.42
N PRO A 352 -24.58 -42.71 -42.06
CA PRO A 352 -23.56 -41.79 -42.59
C PRO A 352 -22.80 -42.35 -43.81
N ARG A 353 -22.09 -41.47 -44.53
CA ARG A 353 -20.86 -41.74 -45.33
C ARG A 353 -20.39 -40.48 -46.10
N PRO A 354 -19.16 -40.46 -46.65
CA PRO A 354 -17.99 -41.28 -46.35
C PRO A 354 -16.91 -40.56 -45.51
#